data_AF-A0A3B8N5Z8-F1
#
_entry.id   AF-A0A3B8N5Z8-F1
#
_cell.length_a   1.000
_cell.length_b   1.000
_cell.length_c   1.000
_cell.angle_alpha   90.00
_cell.angle_beta   90.00
_cell.angle_gamma   90.00
#
_symmetry.space_group_name_H-M   'P 1'
#
loop_
_entity.id
_entity.type
_entity.pdbx_description
1 polymer ?
#
loop_
_entity_poly.entity_id
_entity_poly.type
_entity_poly.pdbx_seq_one_letter_code
_entity_poly.pdbx_strand_id
1 'polypeptide(L)'
;MKDYKPLFLKLLENKLSRQEFISLSTNIQRILKKTFKTYFDHKTESLFKKYYGSDYLQVLTQEIFLRFLDKKEMIKNLEVIHEKYIFTTAKNLIYYHLTSEFSSVKKEINLEDMKLQNETDLKDKYKVEERLPQYVLDYLENIKAIQIVNVIKKTLSKKELETLCCYIYKHIYQKEVPTNTKKEVHYKRWERIKNKLKNVFEEPFQVEEIPAVKVFEMIKSEICEKIYYK
;
A
#
# COMPACT_ATOMS: atom_id res chain seq x y z
N MET A 1 2.14 25.29 -8.42
CA MET A 1 1.78 24.28 -7.40
C MET A 1 2.29 24.74 -6.05
N LYS A 2 1.51 24.64 -4.98
CA LYS A 2 1.95 25.05 -3.64
C LYS A 2 2.99 24.05 -3.09
N ASP A 3 4.09 24.58 -2.56
CA ASP A 3 5.06 23.80 -1.81
C ASP A 3 4.70 23.86 -0.31
N TYR A 4 4.55 22.69 0.29
CA TYR A 4 4.22 22.51 1.70
C TYR A 4 5.45 22.22 2.56
N LYS A 5 6.62 21.99 1.96
CA LYS A 5 7.84 21.63 2.68
C LYS A 5 8.18 22.64 3.78
N PRO A 6 8.13 23.98 3.56
CA PRO A 6 8.43 24.93 4.62
C PRO A 6 7.52 24.79 5.85
N LEU A 7 6.22 24.52 5.62
CA LEU A 7 5.25 24.33 6.71
C LEU A 7 5.48 23.00 7.44
N PHE A 8 5.80 21.93 6.71
CA PHE A 8 6.13 20.65 7.34
C PHE A 8 7.45 20.72 8.11
N LEU A 9 8.49 21.39 7.61
CA LEU A 9 9.73 21.56 8.38
C LEU A 9 9.50 22.32 9.68
N LYS A 10 8.75 23.42 9.64
CA LYS A 10 8.35 24.14 10.85
C LYS A 10 7.55 23.27 11.81
N LEU A 11 6.64 22.43 11.31
CA LEU A 11 5.89 21.47 12.13
C LEU A 11 6.85 20.46 12.82
N LEU A 12 7.77 19.87 12.06
CA LEU A 12 8.72 18.86 12.53
C LEU A 12 9.77 19.40 13.52
N GLU A 13 10.00 20.70 13.49
CA GLU A 13 10.91 21.43 14.39
C GLU A 13 10.18 22.13 15.54
N ASN A 14 8.85 21.97 15.63
CA ASN A 14 8.00 22.66 16.62
C ASN A 14 8.11 24.20 16.58
N LYS A 15 8.27 24.76 15.37
CA LYS A 15 8.38 26.21 15.08
C LYS A 15 7.15 26.75 14.33
N LEU A 16 6.10 25.94 14.18
CA LEU A 16 4.89 26.33 13.46
C LEU A 16 4.02 27.23 14.35
N SER A 17 3.67 28.42 13.87
CA SER A 17 2.72 29.27 14.59
C SER A 17 1.30 28.69 14.59
N ARG A 18 0.45 29.13 15.52
CA ARG A 18 -0.95 28.69 15.59
C ARG A 18 -1.72 28.95 14.28
N GLN A 19 -1.50 30.11 13.66
CA GLN A 19 -2.17 30.46 12.39
C GLN A 19 -1.68 29.56 11.23
N GLU A 20 -0.38 29.29 11.17
CA GLU A 20 0.19 28.37 10.19
C GLU A 20 -0.31 26.94 10.39
N PHE A 21 -0.44 26.48 11.64
CA PHE A 21 -0.99 25.16 11.96
C PHE A 21 -2.44 25.01 11.52
N ILE A 22 -3.29 26.00 11.81
CA ILE A 22 -4.69 26.02 11.37
C ILE A 22 -4.74 26.01 9.84
N SER A 23 -3.96 26.88 9.18
CA SER A 23 -3.90 26.93 7.71
C SER A 23 -3.43 25.61 7.09
N LEU A 24 -2.39 24.99 7.64
CA LEU A 24 -1.88 23.70 7.17
C LEU A 24 -2.94 22.60 7.36
N SER A 25 -3.57 22.54 8.53
CA SER A 25 -4.61 21.56 8.85
C SER A 25 -5.80 21.70 7.91
N THR A 26 -6.33 22.90 7.70
CA THR A 26 -7.43 23.15 6.76
C THR A 26 -7.07 22.75 5.33
N ASN A 27 -5.83 23.03 4.90
CA ASN A 27 -5.36 22.63 3.59
C ASN A 27 -5.31 21.10 3.43
N ILE A 28 -4.84 20.38 4.46
CA ILE A 28 -4.81 18.90 4.44
C ILE A 28 -6.22 18.32 4.48
N GLN A 29 -7.13 18.85 5.30
CA GLN A 29 -8.53 18.44 5.30
C GLN A 29 -9.18 18.62 3.92
N ARG A 30 -8.88 19.72 3.22
CA ARG A 30 -9.32 19.94 1.84
C ARG A 30 -8.75 18.91 0.87
N ILE A 31 -7.48 18.53 1.03
CA ILE A 31 -6.83 17.48 0.25
C ILE A 31 -7.48 16.12 0.53
N LEU A 32 -7.75 15.78 1.79
CA LEU A 32 -8.47 14.56 2.19
C LEU A 32 -9.86 14.51 1.56
N LYS A 33 -10.63 15.61 1.62
CA LYS A 33 -11.93 15.70 0.94
C LYS A 33 -11.84 15.48 -0.57
N LYS A 34 -10.85 16.11 -1.21
CA LYS A 34 -10.58 15.93 -2.63
C LYS A 34 -10.20 14.47 -2.93
N THR A 35 -9.48 13.83 -2.02
CA THR A 35 -9.08 12.41 -2.12
C THR A 35 -10.30 11.51 -2.08
N PHE A 36 -11.18 11.66 -1.08
CA PHE A 36 -12.47 10.96 -1.04
C PHE A 36 -13.26 11.16 -2.32
N LYS A 37 -13.43 12.40 -2.78
CA LYS A 37 -14.21 12.70 -4.00
C LYS A 37 -13.61 12.10 -5.28
N THR A 38 -12.29 11.99 -5.37
CA THR A 38 -11.60 11.62 -6.63
C THR A 38 -11.35 10.11 -6.74
N TYR A 39 -11.06 9.42 -5.63
CA TYR A 39 -10.64 8.01 -5.65
C TYR A 39 -11.58 7.06 -4.91
N PHE A 40 -12.53 7.60 -4.14
CA PHE A 40 -13.44 6.81 -3.33
C PHE A 40 -14.89 7.26 -3.58
N ASP A 41 -15.85 6.48 -3.11
CA ASP A 41 -17.26 6.83 -3.22
C ASP A 41 -17.79 7.48 -1.92
N HIS A 42 -19.00 8.04 -1.99
CA HIS A 42 -19.64 8.64 -0.82
C HIS A 42 -19.85 7.61 0.31
N LYS A 43 -20.05 6.32 -0.02
CA LYS A 43 -20.22 5.26 0.99
C LYS A 43 -18.95 5.07 1.80
N THR A 44 -17.80 5.10 1.15
CA THR A 44 -16.49 5.02 1.80
C THR A 44 -16.32 6.16 2.77
N GLU A 45 -16.57 7.40 2.35
CA GLU A 45 -16.49 8.56 3.24
C GLU A 45 -17.48 8.48 4.42
N SER A 46 -18.69 7.98 4.19
CA SER A 46 -19.67 7.71 5.25
C SER A 46 -19.16 6.69 6.28
N LEU A 47 -18.35 5.70 5.89
CA LEU A 47 -17.73 4.77 6.84
C LEU A 47 -16.74 5.49 7.77
N PHE A 48 -15.91 6.38 7.26
CA PHE A 48 -15.00 7.16 8.10
C PHE A 48 -15.76 8.04 9.08
N LYS A 49 -16.85 8.70 8.63
CA LYS A 49 -17.74 9.43 9.54
C LYS A 49 -18.37 8.54 10.61
N LYS A 50 -18.70 7.29 10.27
CA LYS A 50 -19.28 6.33 11.22
C LYS A 50 -18.27 5.92 12.31
N TYR A 51 -17.01 5.68 11.94
CA TYR A 51 -15.99 5.22 12.88
C TYR A 51 -15.34 6.35 13.69
N TYR A 52 -15.11 7.51 13.08
CA TYR A 52 -14.39 8.63 13.70
C TYR A 52 -15.29 9.82 14.06
N GLY A 53 -16.59 9.75 13.79
CA GLY A 53 -17.52 10.86 14.01
C GLY A 53 -17.44 11.97 12.95
N SER A 54 -18.06 13.11 13.25
CA SER A 54 -18.10 14.28 12.35
C SER A 54 -16.71 14.82 12.04
N ASP A 55 -15.76 14.61 12.95
CA ASP A 55 -14.43 15.20 12.92
C ASP A 55 -13.38 14.28 12.26
N TYR A 56 -13.82 13.24 11.55
CA TYR A 56 -12.94 12.27 10.86
C TYR A 56 -11.84 12.92 10.00
N LEU A 57 -12.11 14.08 9.36
CA LEU A 57 -11.09 14.79 8.58
C LEU A 57 -9.97 15.34 9.46
N GLN A 58 -10.30 15.79 10.67
CA GLN A 58 -9.30 16.25 11.64
C GLN A 58 -8.46 15.07 12.12
N VAL A 59 -9.09 13.93 12.43
CA VAL A 59 -8.37 12.70 12.84
C VAL A 59 -7.40 12.25 11.75
N LEU A 60 -7.88 12.13 10.51
CA LEU A 60 -7.02 11.76 9.38
C LEU A 60 -5.92 12.79 9.09
N THR A 61 -6.17 14.07 9.37
CA THR A 61 -5.15 15.13 9.25
C THR A 61 -4.04 14.93 10.27
N GLN A 62 -4.40 14.62 11.53
CA GLN A 62 -3.43 14.33 12.59
C GLN A 62 -2.61 13.09 12.27
N GLU A 63 -3.23 12.02 11.75
CA GLU A 63 -2.49 10.84 11.30
C GLU A 63 -1.53 11.13 10.14
N ILE A 64 -1.89 12.03 9.21
CA ILE A 64 -0.95 12.50 8.19
C ILE A 64 0.23 13.21 8.85
N PHE A 65 0.00 14.07 9.85
CA PHE A 65 1.09 14.73 10.57
C PHE A 65 2.01 13.73 11.28
N LEU A 66 1.45 12.73 11.96
CA LEU A 66 2.21 11.65 12.60
C LEU A 66 3.08 10.91 11.59
N ARG A 67 2.51 10.51 10.44
CA ARG A 67 3.29 9.85 9.38
C ARG A 67 4.44 10.70 8.83
N PHE A 68 4.28 12.02 8.80
CA PHE A 68 5.35 12.94 8.40
C PHE A 68 6.40 13.10 9.51
N LEU A 69 5.99 13.08 10.78
CA LEU A 69 6.88 13.06 11.95
C LEU A 69 7.73 11.79 11.97
N ASP A 70 7.12 10.62 11.76
CA ASP A 70 7.83 9.32 11.72
C ASP A 70 8.86 9.28 10.58
N LYS A 71 8.61 10.02 9.49
CA LYS A 71 9.48 10.12 8.31
C LYS A 71 10.29 11.41 8.28
N LYS A 72 10.53 12.05 9.43
CA LYS A 72 11.16 13.37 9.54
C LYS A 72 12.42 13.54 8.69
N GLU A 73 13.35 12.57 8.73
CA GLU A 73 14.61 12.66 7.99
C GLU A 73 14.40 12.55 6.47
N MET A 74 13.50 11.69 6.02
CA MET A 74 13.11 11.63 4.60
C MET A 74 12.48 12.97 4.16
N ILE A 75 11.58 13.53 4.97
CA ILE A 75 10.90 14.79 4.67
C ILE A 75 11.89 15.97 4.56
N LYS A 76 12.92 16.00 5.40
CA LYS A 76 14.00 17.01 5.30
C LYS A 76 14.76 16.92 3.99
N ASN A 77 15.01 15.69 3.52
CA ASN A 77 15.80 15.42 2.31
C ASN A 77 15.02 15.65 1.01
N LEU A 78 13.69 15.66 1.02
CA LEU A 78 12.89 16.00 -0.15
C LEU A 78 13.12 17.44 -0.56
N GLU A 79 13.37 17.75 -1.84
CA GLU A 79 13.54 19.14 -2.30
C GLU A 79 12.25 19.96 -2.10
N VAL A 80 11.10 19.38 -2.44
CA VAL A 80 9.78 20.04 -2.45
C VAL A 80 8.70 19.05 -2.00
N ILE A 81 7.68 19.53 -1.29
CA ILE A 81 6.49 18.73 -0.94
C ILE A 81 5.28 19.32 -1.65
N HIS A 82 4.93 18.70 -2.77
CA HIS A 82 3.78 19.10 -3.57
C HIS A 82 2.45 18.59 -3.02
N GLU A 83 1.35 19.27 -3.36
CA GLU A 83 -0.01 18.80 -3.06
C GLU A 83 -0.23 17.34 -3.49
N LYS A 84 0.31 16.93 -4.66
CA LYS A 84 0.20 15.54 -5.17
C LYS A 84 0.84 14.52 -4.23
N TYR A 85 1.91 14.88 -3.53
CA TYR A 85 2.54 14.01 -2.54
C TYR A 85 1.62 13.77 -1.36
N ILE A 86 1.10 14.84 -0.75
CA ILE A 86 0.14 14.77 0.37
C ILE A 86 -1.12 14.03 -0.05
N PHE A 87 -1.60 14.28 -1.27
CA PHE A 87 -2.75 13.61 -1.85
C PHE A 87 -2.52 12.09 -1.98
N THR A 88 -1.34 11.67 -2.39
CA THR A 88 -0.96 10.24 -2.46
C THR A 88 -0.87 9.63 -1.06
N THR A 89 -0.30 10.36 -0.09
CA THR A 89 -0.27 9.93 1.32
C THR A 89 -1.69 9.76 1.88
N ALA A 90 -2.58 10.71 1.61
CA ALA A 90 -3.98 10.65 2.02
C ALA A 90 -4.69 9.44 1.41
N LYS A 91 -4.47 9.17 0.12
CA LYS A 91 -5.03 7.99 -0.56
C LYS A 91 -4.59 6.70 0.13
N ASN A 92 -3.29 6.56 0.39
CA ASN A 92 -2.72 5.38 1.03
C ASN A 92 -3.21 5.22 2.48
N LEU A 93 -3.41 6.33 3.20
CA LEU A 93 -3.96 6.32 4.54
C LEU A 93 -5.42 5.82 4.56
N ILE A 94 -6.25 6.30 3.64
CA ILE A 94 -7.65 5.86 3.53
C ILE A 94 -7.71 4.36 3.18
N TYR A 95 -6.88 3.91 2.22
CA TYR A 95 -6.79 2.49 1.91
C TYR A 95 -6.38 1.65 3.11
N TYR A 96 -5.39 2.10 3.89
CA TYR A 96 -4.96 1.41 5.10
C TYR A 96 -6.13 1.14 6.05
N HIS A 97 -6.90 2.17 6.42
CA HIS A 97 -8.04 2.02 7.34
C HIS A 97 -9.14 1.09 6.81
N LEU A 98 -9.43 1.17 5.51
CA LEU A 98 -10.41 0.29 4.88
C LEU A 98 -9.93 -1.16 4.91
N THR A 99 -8.67 -1.41 4.57
CA THR A 99 -8.10 -2.77 4.54
C THR A 99 -7.89 -3.36 5.93
N SER A 100 -7.66 -2.51 6.94
CA SER A 100 -7.54 -2.93 8.33
C SER A 100 -8.90 -3.05 9.03
N GLU A 101 -10.00 -2.83 8.31
CA GLU A 101 -11.37 -2.76 8.85
C GLU A 101 -11.50 -1.85 10.09
N PHE A 102 -10.79 -0.72 10.07
CA PHE A 102 -10.70 0.22 11.19
C PHE A 102 -10.25 -0.42 12.52
N SER A 103 -9.47 -1.51 12.47
CA SER A 103 -8.99 -2.23 13.67
C SER A 103 -8.15 -1.36 14.62
N SER A 104 -7.49 -0.31 14.13
CA SER A 104 -6.84 0.72 14.95
C SER A 104 -7.83 1.49 15.83
N VAL A 105 -9.00 1.83 15.29
CA VAL A 105 -10.09 2.51 16.01
C VAL A 105 -10.78 1.58 16.99
N LYS A 106 -10.98 0.31 16.58
CA LYS A 106 -11.59 -0.72 17.45
C LYS A 106 -10.71 -1.10 18.65
N LYS A 107 -9.41 -0.77 18.60
CA LYS A 107 -8.41 -1.04 19.65
C LYS A 107 -8.12 0.17 20.56
N GLU A 108 -8.81 1.30 20.39
CA GLU A 108 -8.78 2.37 21.40
C GLU A 108 -9.49 1.87 22.66
N ILE A 109 -8.73 1.12 23.47
CA ILE A 109 -9.09 0.71 24.82
C ILE A 109 -9.23 1.99 25.65
N ASN A 110 -10.27 2.03 26.47
CA ASN A 110 -10.60 3.16 27.32
C ASN A 110 -9.39 3.49 28.21
N LEU A 111 -8.95 4.75 28.24
CA LEU A 111 -7.74 5.17 28.97
C LEU A 111 -7.84 4.89 30.48
N GLU A 112 -9.05 4.70 30.99
CA GLU A 112 -9.35 4.28 32.36
C GLU A 112 -8.95 2.82 32.65
N ASP A 113 -8.93 1.95 31.63
CA ASP A 113 -8.57 0.52 31.77
C ASP A 113 -7.04 0.29 31.80
N MET A 114 -6.23 1.31 31.51
CA MET A 114 -4.76 1.22 31.48
C MET A 114 -4.08 1.51 32.83
N LYS A 115 -4.82 1.79 33.91
CA LYS A 115 -4.25 2.18 35.22
C LYS A 115 -3.52 1.07 36.01
N LEU A 116 -3.17 -0.07 35.41
CA LEU A 116 -2.67 -1.23 36.17
C LEU A 116 -1.43 -1.94 35.61
N GLN A 117 -0.66 -1.32 34.69
CA GLN A 117 0.61 -1.92 34.28
C GLN A 117 1.78 -0.98 34.53
N ASN A 118 2.65 -1.42 35.44
CA ASN A 118 3.81 -0.72 35.98
C ASN A 118 4.70 -0.12 34.88
N GLU A 119 5.14 1.12 35.11
CA GLU A 119 5.87 2.01 34.18
C GLU A 119 7.25 1.50 33.71
N THR A 120 7.73 0.35 34.19
CA THR A 120 9.03 -0.20 33.82
C THR A 120 9.03 -0.99 32.52
N ASP A 121 7.90 -1.59 32.09
CA ASP A 121 7.83 -2.40 30.86
C ASP A 121 7.59 -1.58 29.58
N LEU A 122 7.32 -0.29 29.70
CA LEU A 122 7.03 0.57 28.56
C LEU A 122 8.29 1.01 27.80
N LYS A 123 9.45 1.12 28.46
CA LYS A 123 10.68 1.63 27.83
C LYS A 123 11.28 0.71 26.75
N ASP A 124 11.03 -0.60 26.82
CA ASP A 124 11.50 -1.54 25.80
C ASP A 124 10.48 -1.76 24.67
N LYS A 125 9.20 -1.42 24.86
CA LYS A 125 8.17 -1.52 23.81
C LYS A 125 8.21 -0.38 22.80
N TYR A 126 8.70 0.81 23.15
CA TYR A 126 8.78 1.95 22.24
C TYR A 126 9.80 1.79 21.09
N LYS A 127 10.61 0.71 21.08
CA LYS A 127 11.44 0.34 19.91
C LYS A 127 10.75 -0.60 18.93
N VAL A 128 9.57 -1.12 19.25
CA VAL A 128 8.83 -2.11 18.43
C VAL A 128 7.77 -1.45 17.54
N GLU A 129 7.45 -0.17 17.75
CA GLU A 129 6.40 0.54 16.99
C GLU A 129 6.81 0.93 15.56
N GLU A 130 8.01 0.59 15.09
CA GLU A 130 8.51 0.95 13.76
C GLU A 130 8.22 -0.07 12.64
N ARG A 131 7.52 -1.18 12.89
CA ARG A 131 7.13 -2.12 11.83
C ARG A 131 5.70 -2.58 12.00
N LEU A 132 4.91 -2.46 10.92
CA LEU A 132 3.64 -3.18 10.80
C LEU A 132 3.90 -4.64 11.22
N PRO A 133 3.06 -5.24 12.09
CA PRO A 133 3.24 -6.63 12.48
C PRO A 133 3.41 -7.50 11.24
N GLN A 134 4.33 -8.47 11.26
CA GLN A 134 4.70 -9.23 10.08
C GLN A 134 3.49 -9.83 9.35
N TYR A 135 2.47 -10.29 10.08
CA TYR A 135 1.22 -10.81 9.51
C TYR A 135 0.42 -9.75 8.72
N VAL A 136 0.52 -8.46 9.08
CA VAL A 136 -0.12 -7.35 8.37
C VAL A 136 0.65 -7.00 7.10
N LEU A 137 1.99 -6.96 7.17
CA LEU A 137 2.83 -6.83 5.98
C LEU A 137 2.55 -7.98 5.00
N ASP A 138 2.49 -9.20 5.53
CA ASP A 138 2.21 -10.39 4.74
C ASP A 138 0.84 -10.35 4.08
N TYR A 139 -0.18 -9.88 4.80
CA TYR A 139 -1.53 -9.70 4.28
C TYR A 139 -1.60 -8.64 3.16
N LEU A 140 -0.95 -7.49 3.34
CA LEU A 140 -0.92 -6.41 2.34
C LEU A 140 -0.17 -6.83 1.08
N GLU A 141 0.98 -7.49 1.25
CA GLU A 141 1.73 -8.07 0.13
C GLU A 141 0.91 -9.14 -0.60
N ASN A 142 0.17 -9.98 0.14
CA ASN A 142 -0.71 -11.00 -0.45
C ASN A 142 -1.85 -10.38 -1.26
N ILE A 143 -2.51 -9.33 -0.75
CA ILE A 143 -3.58 -8.63 -1.49
C ILE A 143 -3.03 -8.05 -2.79
N LYS A 144 -1.89 -7.36 -2.74
CA LYS A 144 -1.30 -6.77 -3.94
C LYS A 144 -0.83 -7.85 -4.93
N ALA A 145 -0.24 -8.94 -4.45
CA ALA A 145 0.13 -10.09 -5.28
C ALA A 145 -1.10 -10.72 -5.96
N ILE A 146 -2.22 -10.84 -5.24
CA ILE A 146 -3.50 -11.32 -5.79
C ILE A 146 -4.02 -10.37 -6.88
N GLN A 147 -3.93 -9.06 -6.68
CA GLN A 147 -4.34 -8.08 -7.69
C GLN A 147 -3.51 -8.20 -8.97
N ILE A 148 -2.19 -8.33 -8.84
CA ILE A 148 -1.28 -8.56 -9.98
C ILE A 148 -1.68 -9.85 -10.71
N VAL A 149 -1.87 -10.95 -9.98
CA VAL A 149 -2.30 -12.24 -10.55
C VAL A 149 -3.64 -12.11 -11.28
N ASN A 150 -4.59 -11.36 -10.73
CA ASN A 150 -5.89 -11.14 -11.37
C ASN A 150 -5.77 -10.33 -12.66
N VAL A 151 -4.90 -9.32 -12.70
CA VAL A 151 -4.61 -8.58 -13.94
C VAL A 151 -3.94 -9.48 -14.96
N ILE A 152 -2.97 -10.31 -14.56
CA ILE A 152 -2.32 -11.29 -15.43
C ILE A 152 -3.36 -12.26 -16.03
N LYS A 153 -4.26 -12.81 -15.21
CA LYS A 153 -5.35 -13.70 -15.66
C LYS A 153 -6.29 -13.04 -16.68
N LYS A 154 -6.55 -11.74 -16.53
CA LYS A 154 -7.40 -10.97 -17.46
C LYS A 154 -6.67 -10.59 -18.76
N THR A 155 -5.36 -10.41 -18.69
CA THR A 155 -4.54 -9.86 -19.80
C THR A 155 -3.99 -10.96 -20.70
N LEU A 156 -3.69 -12.13 -20.14
CA LEU A 156 -3.10 -13.25 -20.88
C LEU A 156 -4.17 -14.30 -21.23
N SER A 157 -4.12 -14.78 -22.47
CA SER A 157 -4.92 -15.93 -22.90
C SER A 157 -4.44 -17.23 -22.24
N LYS A 158 -5.26 -18.28 -22.27
CA LYS A 158 -4.92 -19.59 -21.69
C LYS A 158 -3.57 -20.15 -22.17
N LYS A 159 -3.29 -20.07 -23.47
CA LYS A 159 -2.02 -20.52 -24.07
C LYS A 159 -0.82 -19.64 -23.67
N GLU A 160 -1.07 -18.37 -23.36
CA GLU A 160 -0.06 -17.45 -22.84
C GLU A 160 0.22 -17.70 -21.35
N LEU A 161 -0.82 -18.00 -20.55
CA LEU A 161 -0.68 -18.42 -19.16
C LEU A 161 0.11 -19.73 -19.03
N GLU A 162 -0.17 -20.72 -19.89
CA GLU A 162 0.62 -21.97 -19.97
C GLU A 162 2.10 -21.67 -20.28
N THR A 163 2.35 -20.76 -21.23
CA THR A 163 3.72 -20.35 -21.60
C THR A 163 4.43 -19.63 -20.46
N LEU A 164 3.73 -18.75 -19.73
CA LEU A 164 4.24 -18.08 -18.54
C LEU A 164 4.61 -19.09 -17.45
N CYS A 165 3.76 -20.08 -17.21
CA CYS A 165 4.01 -21.12 -16.20
C CYS A 165 5.21 -21.99 -16.54
N CYS A 166 5.40 -22.33 -17.82
CA CYS A 166 6.61 -23.04 -18.27
C CYS A 166 7.87 -22.23 -17.95
N TYR A 167 7.83 -20.92 -18.19
CA TYR A 167 8.97 -20.04 -17.94
C TYR A 167 9.27 -19.92 -16.44
N ILE A 168 8.23 -19.73 -15.61
CA ILE A 168 8.36 -19.64 -14.16
C ILE A 168 8.91 -20.95 -13.59
N TYR A 169 8.36 -22.10 -13.95
CA TYR A 169 8.87 -23.38 -13.47
C TYR A 169 10.32 -23.62 -13.88
N LYS A 170 10.67 -23.35 -15.14
CA LYS A 170 12.03 -23.56 -15.64
C LYS A 170 13.06 -22.61 -15.03
N HIS A 171 12.77 -21.32 -14.98
CA HIS A 171 13.76 -20.30 -14.65
C HIS A 171 13.73 -19.87 -13.17
N ILE A 172 12.58 -19.98 -12.49
CA ILE A 172 12.46 -19.61 -11.06
C ILE A 172 12.60 -20.86 -10.19
N TYR A 173 11.90 -21.94 -10.54
CA TYR A 173 11.85 -23.15 -9.71
C TYR A 173 12.79 -24.27 -10.18
N GLN A 174 13.50 -24.09 -11.29
CA GLN A 174 14.40 -25.09 -11.89
C GLN A 174 13.72 -26.46 -12.12
N LYS A 175 12.43 -26.44 -12.47
CA LYS A 175 11.62 -27.62 -12.76
C LYS A 175 11.18 -27.63 -14.22
N GLU A 176 11.17 -28.81 -14.82
CA GLU A 176 10.59 -29.00 -16.15
C GLU A 176 9.10 -29.33 -16.02
N VAL A 177 8.30 -28.72 -16.90
CA VAL A 177 6.85 -28.98 -16.99
C VAL A 177 6.57 -29.58 -18.37
N PRO A 178 5.69 -30.58 -18.49
CA PRO A 178 5.40 -31.18 -19.78
C PRO A 178 4.79 -30.15 -20.74
N THR A 179 5.39 -29.97 -21.92
CA THR A 179 4.84 -29.11 -22.97
C THR A 179 4.74 -29.86 -24.29
N ASN A 180 3.53 -29.95 -24.85
CA ASN A 180 3.29 -30.52 -26.18
C ASN A 180 3.59 -29.54 -27.33
N THR A 181 4.29 -28.43 -27.07
CA THR A 181 4.48 -27.34 -28.04
C THR A 181 5.94 -27.23 -28.48
N LYS A 182 6.19 -27.03 -29.78
CA LYS A 182 7.53 -26.81 -30.33
C LYS A 182 8.22 -25.59 -29.69
N LYS A 183 9.53 -25.67 -29.45
CA LYS A 183 10.35 -24.62 -28.79
C LYS A 183 10.21 -23.24 -29.45
N GLU A 184 10.16 -23.19 -30.78
CA GLU A 184 10.03 -21.94 -31.55
C GLU A 184 8.70 -21.22 -31.29
N VAL A 185 7.62 -21.98 -31.10
CA VAL A 185 6.29 -21.45 -30.80
C VAL A 185 6.25 -20.90 -29.37
N HIS A 186 6.92 -21.57 -28.43
CA HIS A 186 7.10 -21.07 -27.06
C HIS A 186 7.86 -19.74 -27.03
N TYR A 187 8.97 -19.64 -27.76
CA TYR A 187 9.78 -18.42 -27.84
C TYR A 187 8.97 -17.23 -28.39
N LYS A 188 8.28 -17.42 -29.52
CA LYS A 188 7.44 -16.36 -30.11
C LYS A 188 6.31 -15.92 -29.18
N ARG A 189 5.72 -16.83 -28.40
CA ARG A 189 4.71 -16.48 -27.40
C ARG A 189 5.32 -15.72 -26.22
N TRP A 190 6.50 -16.11 -25.77
CA TRP A 190 7.20 -15.45 -24.67
C TRP A 190 7.50 -13.98 -24.98
N GLU A 191 8.01 -13.67 -26.18
CA GLU A 191 8.28 -12.29 -26.59
C GLU A 191 7.01 -11.41 -26.59
N ARG A 192 5.86 -11.98 -26.97
CA ARG A 192 4.57 -11.26 -26.88
C ARG A 192 4.11 -11.05 -25.44
N ILE A 193 4.31 -12.06 -24.59
CA ILE A 193 3.94 -12.00 -23.17
C ILE A 193 4.78 -10.96 -22.43
N LYS A 194 6.09 -10.85 -22.72
CA LYS A 194 6.96 -9.84 -22.10
C LYS A 194 6.40 -8.42 -22.20
N ASN A 195 5.95 -8.02 -23.40
CA ASN A 195 5.39 -6.68 -23.60
C ASN A 195 4.09 -6.47 -22.81
N LYS A 196 3.23 -7.49 -22.74
CA LYS A 196 2.01 -7.44 -21.93
C LYS A 196 2.32 -7.35 -20.44
N LEU A 197 3.26 -8.18 -19.96
CA LEU A 197 3.69 -8.17 -18.57
C LEU A 197 4.34 -6.84 -18.19
N LYS A 198 5.15 -6.26 -19.08
CA LYS A 198 5.74 -4.93 -18.87
C LYS A 198 4.66 -3.91 -18.53
N ASN A 199 3.57 -3.86 -19.30
CA ASN A 199 2.45 -2.95 -19.01
C ASN A 199 1.73 -3.28 -17.69
N VAL A 200 1.58 -4.58 -17.35
CA VAL A 200 1.00 -5.02 -16.08
C VAL A 200 1.84 -4.56 -14.88
N PHE A 201 3.16 -4.52 -15.03
CA PHE A 201 4.09 -4.09 -13.99
C PHE A 201 4.38 -2.58 -14.00
N GLU A 202 4.09 -1.85 -15.09
CA GLU A 202 4.34 -0.40 -15.22
C GLU A 202 3.12 0.49 -14.91
N GLU A 203 1.87 0.07 -15.21
CA GLU A 203 0.74 1.03 -15.25
C GLU A 203 -0.06 1.25 -13.94
N PRO A 204 -0.06 0.36 -12.92
CA PRO A 204 -0.64 0.74 -11.62
C PRO A 204 0.12 0.28 -10.36
N PHE A 205 1.18 -0.51 -10.49
CA PHE A 205 1.85 -1.14 -9.36
C PHE A 205 3.34 -0.76 -9.39
N GLN A 206 3.75 0.24 -8.61
CA GLN A 206 5.17 0.38 -8.28
C GLN A 206 5.58 -0.89 -7.53
N VAL A 207 6.24 -1.82 -8.25
CA VAL A 207 6.69 -3.13 -7.76
C VAL A 207 7.72 -3.00 -6.62
N GLU A 208 8.20 -1.79 -6.37
CA GLU A 208 9.19 -1.44 -5.34
C GLU A 208 8.78 -1.83 -3.90
N GLU A 209 7.52 -2.20 -3.66
CA GLU A 209 7.02 -2.58 -2.33
C GLU A 209 6.70 -4.08 -2.14
N ILE A 210 6.87 -4.97 -3.14
CA ILE A 210 6.57 -6.42 -2.98
C ILE A 210 7.76 -7.26 -3.45
N PRO A 211 8.24 -8.25 -2.66
CA PRO A 211 9.24 -9.19 -3.12
C PRO A 211 8.78 -9.95 -4.37
N ALA A 212 9.58 -9.92 -5.44
CA ALA A 212 9.27 -10.61 -6.69
C ALA A 212 8.98 -12.11 -6.50
N VAL A 213 9.67 -12.75 -5.54
CA VAL A 213 9.46 -14.16 -5.15
C VAL A 213 8.01 -14.43 -4.76
N LYS A 214 7.40 -13.55 -3.97
CA LYS A 214 6.02 -13.70 -3.47
C LYS A 214 4.99 -13.59 -4.60
N VAL A 215 5.27 -12.74 -5.60
CA VAL A 215 4.46 -12.66 -6.83
C VAL A 215 4.58 -13.97 -7.63
N PHE A 216 5.78 -14.54 -7.77
CA PHE A 216 5.97 -15.81 -8.48
C PHE A 216 5.36 -17.01 -7.74
N GLU A 217 5.38 -17.02 -6.41
CA GLU A 217 4.68 -18.03 -5.59
C GLU A 217 3.16 -17.95 -5.79
N MET A 218 2.62 -16.73 -5.77
CA MET A 218 1.19 -16.53 -6.01
C MET A 218 0.80 -16.93 -7.44
N ILE A 219 1.58 -16.57 -8.46
CA ILE A 219 1.35 -17.02 -9.85
C ILE A 219 1.40 -18.56 -9.94
N LYS A 220 2.36 -19.20 -9.26
CA LYS A 220 2.48 -20.65 -9.23
C LYS A 220 1.21 -21.30 -8.67
N SER A 221 0.79 -20.90 -7.46
CA SER A 221 -0.40 -21.45 -6.78
C SER A 221 -1.70 -21.13 -7.54
N GLU A 222 -1.89 -19.88 -7.95
CA GLU A 222 -3.17 -19.41 -8.47
C GLU A 222 -3.38 -19.64 -9.96
N ILE A 223 -2.33 -19.92 -10.72
CA ILE A 223 -2.40 -20.14 -12.17
C ILE A 223 -1.77 -21.49 -12.52
N CYS A 224 -0.48 -21.67 -12.21
CA CYS A 224 0.28 -22.76 -12.79
C CYS A 224 -0.09 -24.14 -12.24
N GLU A 225 -0.29 -24.26 -10.93
CA GLU A 225 -0.75 -25.52 -10.32
C GLU A 225 -2.17 -25.88 -10.79
N LYS A 226 -3.05 -24.89 -10.97
CA LYS A 226 -4.41 -25.11 -11.52
C LYS A 226 -4.39 -25.56 -12.99
N ILE A 227 -3.30 -25.29 -13.72
CA ILE A 227 -3.12 -25.73 -15.12
C ILE A 227 -2.56 -27.16 -15.17
N TYR A 228 -1.59 -27.51 -14.31
CA TYR A 228 -0.82 -28.75 -14.44
C TYR A 228 -1.16 -29.85 -13.42
N TYR A 229 -1.74 -29.51 -12.26
CA TYR A 229 -1.93 -30.43 -11.14
C TYR A 229 -3.38 -30.44 -10.63
N LYS A 230 -4.33 -30.37 -11.57
CA LYS A 230 -5.76 -30.38 -11.29
C LYS A 230 -6.21 -31.54 -10.40
#